data_AF-A0A0G0BBT9-F1
#
_entry.id   AF-A0A0G0BBT9-F1
#
_cell.length_a   1.000
_cell.length_b   1.000
_cell.length_c   1.000
_cell.angle_alpha   90.00
_cell.angle_beta   90.00
_cell.angle_gamma   90.00
#
_symmetry.space_group_name_H-M   'P 1'
#
loop_
_entity.id
_entity.type
_entity.pdbx_description
1 polymer ?
#
loop_
_entity_poly.entity_id
_entity_poly.type
_entity_poly.pdbx_seq_one_letter_code
_entity_poly.pdbx_strand_id
1 'polypeptide(L)'
;SVTQIDIERAINRITLIIYAVKVGMIIGRGGKGLEEIKQFVIDNLKKGEKIKELKIDIKIEPVKKPFLNAYYVSQLVAEKLIRNFSHRSTVHNAMNKVMEAGAKGVKIQLGGRVGGAEISRREKYFLGTVPTSTIREEVDFSRYPALTRSGYVGVKVWICK
;
A
#
# COMPACT_ATOMS: atom_id res chain seq x y z
N SER A 1 4.51 -0.56 1.33
CA SER A 1 5.55 0.48 1.43
C SER A 1 5.67 1.27 0.14
N VAL A 2 5.59 0.60 -1.01
CA VAL A 2 5.41 1.25 -2.33
C VAL A 2 3.92 1.54 -2.51
N THR A 3 3.59 2.72 -3.01
CA THR A 3 2.20 3.16 -3.21
C THR A 3 1.83 3.25 -4.68
N GLN A 4 2.73 3.78 -5.50
CA GLN A 4 2.51 4.01 -6.92
C GLN A 4 3.84 3.85 -7.67
N ILE A 5 3.76 3.36 -8.91
CA ILE A 5 4.91 3.23 -9.80
C ILE A 5 4.48 3.87 -11.12
N ASP A 6 5.16 4.95 -11.50
CA ASP A 6 4.98 5.58 -12.80
C ASP A 6 6.10 5.12 -13.73
N ILE A 7 5.72 4.79 -14.96
CA ILE A 7 6.64 4.30 -15.98
C ILE A 7 6.63 5.31 -17.13
N GLU A 8 7.70 6.09 -17.22
CA GLU A 8 7.93 6.99 -18.34
C GLU A 8 8.78 6.28 -19.38
N ARG A 9 8.25 6.15 -20.61
CA ARG A 9 8.95 5.48 -21.71
C ARG A 9 9.27 6.46 -22.83
N ALA A 10 10.55 6.59 -23.12
CA ALA A 10 11.08 7.21 -24.33
C ALA A 10 11.63 6.12 -25.28
N ILE A 11 12.04 6.52 -26.49
CA ILE A 11 12.46 5.61 -27.57
C ILE A 11 13.59 4.67 -27.09
N ASN A 12 14.60 5.20 -26.39
CA ASN A 12 15.77 4.44 -25.91
C ASN A 12 15.94 4.44 -24.38
N ARG A 13 14.97 4.98 -23.63
CA ARG A 13 15.09 5.16 -22.17
C ARG A 13 13.78 4.87 -21.47
N ILE A 14 13.83 4.11 -20.37
CA ILE A 14 12.70 3.88 -19.48
C ILE A 14 13.07 4.46 -18.11
N THR A 15 12.26 5.39 -17.63
CA THR A 15 12.40 5.94 -16.27
C THR A 15 11.28 5.38 -15.41
N LEU A 16 11.64 4.64 -14.36
CA LEU A 16 10.72 4.13 -13.36
C LEU A 16 10.72 5.08 -12.17
N ILE A 17 9.60 5.72 -11.88
CA ILE A 17 9.41 6.59 -10.72
C ILE A 17 8.61 5.81 -9.68
N ILE A 18 9.28 5.42 -8.59
CA ILE A 18 8.68 4.63 -7.52
C ILE A 18 8.34 5.57 -6.36
N TYR A 19 7.05 5.70 -6.06
CA TYR A 19 6.60 6.41 -4.88
C TYR A 19 6.58 5.48 -3.67
N ALA A 20 7.32 5.86 -2.64
CA ALA A 20 7.46 5.05 -1.44
C ALA A 20 7.35 5.87 -0.16
N VAL A 21 6.78 5.26 0.88
CA VAL A 21 6.72 5.85 2.22
C VAL A 21 8.04 5.67 2.97
N LYS A 22 8.70 4.53 2.78
CA LYS A 22 9.97 4.17 3.46
C LYS A 22 11.10 4.05 2.44
N VAL A 23 11.58 5.18 1.94
CA VAL A 23 12.64 5.25 0.91
C VAL A 23 13.91 4.52 1.35
N GLY A 24 14.37 4.73 2.59
CA GLY A 24 15.59 4.10 3.10
C GLY A 24 15.56 2.57 3.11
N MET A 25 14.37 1.96 3.21
CA MET A 25 14.23 0.50 3.16
C MET A 25 14.39 -0.05 1.73
N ILE A 26 14.07 0.74 0.71
CA ILE A 26 14.18 0.34 -0.71
C ILE A 26 15.62 0.53 -1.22
N ILE A 27 16.31 1.59 -0.79
CA ILE A 27 17.71 1.83 -1.16
C ILE A 27 18.65 0.81 -0.51
N GLY A 28 18.35 0.39 0.73
CA GLY A 28 19.17 -0.56 1.48
C GLY A 28 20.48 0.06 2.01
N ARG A 29 21.37 -0.77 2.57
CA ARG A 29 22.67 -0.33 3.09
C ARG A 29 23.65 -0.13 1.92
N GLY A 30 24.09 1.11 1.71
CA GLY A 30 25.09 1.45 0.69
C GLY A 30 24.59 1.40 -0.76
N GLY A 31 23.28 1.50 -1.01
CA GLY A 31 22.72 1.54 -2.37
C GLY A 31 22.51 0.19 -3.05
N LYS A 32 22.88 -0.92 -2.39
CA LYS A 32 22.75 -2.29 -2.94
C LYS A 32 21.33 -2.63 -3.42
N GLY A 33 20.29 -2.16 -2.72
CA GLY A 33 18.91 -2.46 -3.09
C GLY A 33 18.53 -1.88 -4.46
N LEU A 34 19.08 -0.71 -4.83
CA LEU A 34 18.80 -0.10 -6.13
C LEU A 34 19.48 -0.85 -7.28
N GLU A 35 20.69 -1.37 -7.04
CA GLU A 35 21.40 -2.22 -8.00
C GLU A 35 20.68 -3.55 -8.22
N GLU A 36 20.23 -4.20 -7.13
CA GLU A 36 19.46 -5.44 -7.18
C GLU A 36 18.13 -5.26 -7.93
N ILE A 37 17.40 -4.18 -7.66
CA ILE A 37 16.14 -3.87 -8.39
C ILE A 37 16.44 -3.61 -9.86
N LYS A 38 17.52 -2.89 -10.18
CA LYS A 38 17.91 -2.62 -11.57
C LYS A 38 18.23 -3.92 -12.32
N GLN A 39 18.99 -4.82 -11.71
CA GLN A 39 19.27 -6.15 -12.28
C GLN A 39 17.99 -6.96 -12.48
N PHE A 40 17.13 -7.03 -11.46
CA PHE A 40 15.85 -7.74 -11.54
C PHE A 40 14.97 -7.23 -12.69
N VAL A 41 14.86 -5.91 -12.85
CA VAL A 41 14.07 -5.31 -13.93
C VAL A 41 14.69 -5.62 -15.29
N ILE A 42 16.01 -5.54 -15.42
CA ILE A 42 16.74 -5.91 -16.65
C ILE A 42 16.48 -7.38 -17.02
N ASP A 43 16.57 -8.30 -16.06
CA ASP A 43 16.42 -9.73 -16.31
C ASP A 43 14.99 -10.12 -16.72
N ASN A 44 13.98 -9.45 -16.15
CA ASN A 44 12.59 -9.64 -16.57
C ASN A 44 12.30 -9.03 -17.96
N LEU A 45 12.94 -7.91 -18.30
CA LEU A 45 12.78 -7.26 -19.60
C LEU A 45 13.53 -8.02 -20.71
N LYS A 46 14.72 -8.59 -20.45
CA LYS A 46 15.52 -9.36 -21.42
C LYS A 46 14.80 -10.57 -22.04
N LYS A 47 13.67 -11.03 -21.47
CA LYS A 47 12.83 -12.08 -22.08
C LYS A 47 12.06 -11.62 -23.32
N GLY A 48 12.08 -10.34 -23.67
CA GLY A 48 11.58 -9.81 -24.95
C GLY A 48 12.72 -9.48 -25.92
N GLU A 49 12.64 -9.98 -27.16
CA GLU A 49 13.72 -9.99 -28.16
C GLU A 49 14.21 -8.60 -28.66
N LYS A 50 13.63 -7.47 -28.23
CA LYS A 50 13.93 -6.12 -28.76
C LYS A 50 14.62 -5.16 -27.78
N ILE A 51 15.25 -5.65 -26.70
CA ILE A 51 15.59 -4.80 -25.53
C ILE A 51 17.11 -4.52 -25.35
N LYS A 52 17.97 -4.94 -26.28
CA LYS A 52 19.43 -4.87 -26.10
C LYS A 52 20.04 -3.47 -25.88
N GLU A 53 19.31 -2.37 -26.10
CA GLU A 53 19.82 -0.99 -25.96
C GLU A 53 18.99 -0.06 -25.05
N LEU A 54 17.98 -0.57 -24.33
CA LEU A 54 17.14 0.28 -23.46
C LEU A 54 17.86 0.63 -22.16
N LYS A 55 18.13 1.92 -21.94
CA LYS A 55 18.65 2.42 -20.66
C LYS A 55 17.50 2.54 -19.65
N ILE A 56 17.64 1.87 -18.50
CA ILE A 56 16.65 1.89 -17.41
C ILE A 56 17.20 2.73 -16.27
N ASP A 57 16.46 3.76 -15.90
CA ASP A 57 16.73 4.59 -14.73
C ASP A 57 15.61 4.44 -13.71
N ILE A 58 15.99 4.34 -12.44
CA ILE A 58 15.06 4.17 -11.33
C ILE A 58 15.19 5.40 -10.44
N LYS A 59 14.10 6.12 -10.27
CA LYS A 59 13.96 7.24 -9.35
C LYS A 59 13.02 6.82 -8.22
N ILE A 60 13.38 7.15 -6.99
CA ILE A 60 12.55 6.86 -5.82
C ILE A 60 12.14 8.19 -5.21
N GLU A 61 10.84 8.45 -5.16
CA GLU A 61 10.27 9.67 -4.61
C GLU A 61 9.50 9.39 -3.31
N PRO A 62 9.67 10.22 -2.26
CA PRO A 62 8.95 10.06 -1.02
C PRO A 62 7.49 10.52 -1.16
N VAL A 63 6.56 9.74 -0.62
CA VAL A 63 5.15 10.16 -0.50
C VAL A 63 5.00 11.21 0.60
N LYS A 64 4.55 12.43 0.25
CA LYS A 64 4.39 13.55 1.19
C LYS A 64 3.43 13.24 2.35
N LYS A 65 2.29 12.60 2.06
CA LYS A 65 1.24 12.26 3.05
C LYS A 65 0.88 10.77 2.95
N PRO A 66 1.57 9.88 3.68
CA PRO A 66 1.39 8.43 3.53
C PRO A 66 0.04 7.95 4.02
N PHE A 67 -0.56 8.61 5.02
CA PHE A 67 -1.85 8.22 5.61
C PHE A 67 -3.06 8.61 4.75
N LEU A 68 -2.90 9.42 3.70
CA LEU A 68 -3.96 9.67 2.71
C LEU A 68 -4.04 8.57 1.63
N ASN A 69 -3.09 7.64 1.62
CA ASN A 69 -3.07 6.54 0.67
C ASN A 69 -3.69 5.28 1.30
N ALA A 70 -4.79 4.79 0.72
CA ALA A 70 -5.53 3.66 1.25
C ALA A 70 -4.71 2.37 1.24
N TYR A 71 -3.87 2.16 0.22
CA TYR A 71 -3.00 0.98 0.14
C TYR A 71 -2.03 0.91 1.31
N TYR A 72 -1.34 2.01 1.61
CA TYR A 72 -0.40 2.06 2.73
C TYR A 72 -1.09 1.78 4.08
N VAL A 73 -2.26 2.38 4.32
CA VAL A 73 -3.02 2.17 5.56
C VAL A 73 -3.48 0.71 5.69
N SER A 74 -3.98 0.10 4.61
CA SER A 74 -4.41 -1.30 4.61
C SER A 74 -3.26 -2.27 4.92
N GLN A 75 -2.08 -2.02 4.35
CA GLN A 75 -0.88 -2.80 4.63
C GLN A 75 -0.45 -2.65 6.09
N LEU A 76 -0.44 -1.43 6.61
CA LEU A 76 -0.05 -1.15 8.00
C LEU A 76 -0.97 -1.84 9.01
N VAL A 77 -2.28 -1.83 8.76
CA VAL A 77 -3.25 -2.56 9.58
C VAL A 77 -3.02 -4.07 9.47
N ALA A 78 -2.82 -4.59 8.26
CA ALA A 78 -2.55 -6.01 8.05
C ALA A 78 -1.28 -6.49 8.78
N GLU A 79 -0.17 -5.75 8.68
CA GLU A 79 1.09 -6.08 9.38
C GLU A 79 0.91 -6.15 10.90
N LYS A 80 0.11 -5.24 11.48
CA LYS A 80 -0.23 -5.27 12.91
C LYS A 80 -1.11 -6.46 13.28
N LEU A 81 -2.07 -6.83 12.42
CA LEU A 81 -2.90 -8.01 12.63
C LEU A 81 -2.09 -9.31 12.56
N ILE A 82 -1.12 -9.41 11.65
CA ILE A 82 -0.21 -10.56 11.54
C ILE A 82 0.60 -10.73 12.83
N ARG A 83 1.02 -9.62 13.44
CA ARG A 83 1.74 -9.60 14.73
C ARG A 83 0.82 -9.81 15.94
N ASN A 84 -0.45 -10.17 15.73
CA ASN A 84 -1.43 -10.46 16.78
C ASN A 84 -1.72 -9.27 17.72
N PHE A 85 -1.59 -8.03 17.24
CA PHE A 85 -2.08 -6.87 17.99
C PHE A 85 -3.61 -6.85 18.03
N SER A 86 -4.18 -6.21 19.05
CA SER A 86 -5.62 -6.01 19.16
C SER A 86 -6.17 -5.31 17.90
N HIS A 87 -7.11 -5.98 17.23
CA HIS A 87 -7.71 -5.50 15.97
C HIS A 87 -8.43 -4.17 16.18
N ARG A 88 -9.20 -4.03 17.28
CA ARG A 88 -9.90 -2.78 17.61
C ARG A 88 -8.94 -1.61 17.78
N SER A 89 -7.96 -1.76 18.67
CA SER A 89 -6.97 -0.70 18.95
C SER A 89 -6.18 -0.33 17.70
N THR A 90 -5.77 -1.33 16.91
CA THR A 90 -5.06 -1.13 15.64
C THR A 90 -5.88 -0.30 14.65
N VAL A 91 -7.17 -0.61 14.50
CA VAL A 91 -8.08 0.09 13.59
C VAL A 91 -8.35 1.51 14.07
N HIS A 92 -8.66 1.72 15.36
CA HIS A 92 -8.86 3.06 15.91
C HIS A 92 -7.63 3.95 15.76
N ASN A 93 -6.43 3.42 16.04
CA ASN A 93 -5.18 4.15 15.86
C ASN A 93 -4.94 4.50 14.37
N ALA A 94 -5.24 3.58 13.45
CA ALA A 94 -5.13 3.84 12.02
C ALA A 94 -6.11 4.93 11.56
N MET A 95 -7.37 4.87 12.01
CA MET A 95 -8.39 5.88 11.66
C MET A 95 -8.00 7.28 12.15
N ASN A 96 -7.51 7.40 13.39
CA ASN A 96 -7.07 8.68 13.93
C ASN A 96 -5.94 9.30 13.11
N LYS A 97 -4.94 8.48 12.72
CA LYS A 97 -3.82 8.96 11.87
C LYS A 97 -4.27 9.40 10.48
N VAL A 98 -5.30 8.77 9.92
CA VAL A 98 -5.88 9.16 8.63
C VAL A 98 -6.60 10.50 8.75
N MET A 99 -7.38 10.70 9.81
CA MET A 99 -8.04 11.99 10.08
C MET A 99 -7.03 13.10 10.37
N GLU A 100 -5.97 12.83 11.16
CA GLU A 100 -4.87 13.76 11.43
C GLU A 100 -4.14 14.19 10.15
N ALA A 101 -4.05 13.32 9.15
CA ALA A 101 -3.46 13.64 7.86
C ALA A 101 -4.33 14.57 6.98
N GLY A 102 -5.57 14.84 7.41
CA GLY A 102 -6.52 15.75 6.77
C GLY A 102 -7.55 15.08 5.87
N ALA A 103 -7.84 13.79 6.06
CA ALA A 103 -8.93 13.12 5.33
C ALA A 103 -10.31 13.60 5.81
N LYS A 104 -11.30 13.68 4.91
CA LYS A 104 -12.70 13.99 5.28
C LYS A 104 -13.38 12.83 6.00
N GLY A 105 -12.96 11.60 5.70
CA GLY A 105 -13.46 10.41 6.36
C GLY A 105 -12.69 9.17 5.99
N VAL A 106 -12.81 8.17 6.84
CA VAL A 106 -12.18 6.86 6.69
C VAL A 106 -13.15 5.76 7.08
N LYS A 107 -13.15 4.69 6.29
CA LYS A 107 -13.88 3.46 6.57
C LYS A 107 -12.88 2.31 6.52
N ILE A 108 -12.86 1.49 7.55
CA ILE A 108 -12.04 0.28 7.61
C ILE A 108 -12.97 -0.89 7.89
N GLN A 109 -12.87 -1.92 7.05
CA GLN A 109 -13.62 -3.15 7.22
C GLN A 109 -12.68 -4.34 7.31
N LEU A 110 -12.86 -5.13 8.37
CA LEU A 110 -12.17 -6.40 8.56
C LEU A 110 -13.16 -7.53 8.25
N GLY A 111 -12.70 -8.54 7.52
CA GLY A 111 -13.49 -9.73 7.21
C GLY A 111 -12.67 -11.01 7.36
N GLY A 112 -13.24 -12.03 7.99
CA GLY A 112 -12.59 -13.33 8.17
C GLY A 112 -12.53 -13.73 9.64
N ARG A 113 -11.52 -14.52 10.03
CA ARG A 113 -11.33 -15.01 11.41
C ARG A 113 -10.68 -13.93 12.28
N VAL A 114 -11.39 -12.82 12.45
CA VAL A 114 -10.92 -11.63 13.18
C VAL A 114 -10.63 -12.01 14.64
N GLY A 115 -9.43 -11.68 15.12
CA GLY A 115 -9.01 -11.96 16.50
C GLY A 115 -8.83 -13.45 16.81
N GLY A 116 -8.71 -14.32 15.79
CA GLY A 116 -8.52 -15.75 15.98
C GLY A 116 -9.80 -16.55 16.24
N ALA A 117 -10.97 -15.91 16.08
CA ALA A 117 -12.25 -16.59 16.21
C ALA A 117 -12.42 -17.74 15.20
N GLU A 118 -13.11 -18.81 15.59
CA GLU A 118 -13.41 -19.94 14.70
C GLU A 118 -14.37 -19.57 13.57
N ILE A 119 -15.34 -18.72 13.88
CA ILE A 119 -16.36 -18.27 12.92
C ILE A 119 -15.92 -16.95 12.30
N SER A 120 -16.07 -16.85 10.97
CA SER A 120 -15.75 -15.61 10.26
C SER A 120 -16.71 -14.48 10.65
N ARG A 121 -16.18 -13.30 10.93
CA ARG A 121 -16.93 -12.09 11.23
C ARG A 121 -16.59 -10.98 10.26
N ARG A 122 -17.49 -10.00 10.16
CA ARG A 122 -17.31 -8.80 9.36
C ARG A 122 -17.53 -7.59 10.26
N GLU A 123 -16.44 -6.94 10.63
CA GLU A 123 -16.47 -5.73 11.44
C GLU A 123 -16.24 -4.51 10.56
N LYS A 124 -17.03 -3.46 10.79
CA LYS A 124 -16.92 -2.21 10.05
C LYS A 124 -16.69 -1.09 11.05
N TYR A 125 -15.72 -0.24 10.74
CA TYR A 125 -15.35 0.93 11.51
C TYR A 125 -15.41 2.14 10.58
N PHE A 126 -15.98 3.23 11.07
CA PHE A 126 -16.19 4.45 10.29
C PHE A 126 -15.86 5.65 11.16
N LEU A 127 -15.26 6.67 10.54
CA LEU A 127 -15.00 7.96 11.15
C LEU A 127 -15.08 9.04 10.06
N GLY A 128 -15.80 10.14 10.33
CA GLY A 128 -16.03 11.20 9.35
C GLY A 128 -16.99 10.80 8.22
N THR A 129 -16.88 11.47 7.07
CA THR A 129 -17.79 11.31 5.93
C THR A 129 -17.13 10.47 4.84
N VAL A 130 -17.73 9.33 4.50
CA VAL A 130 -17.30 8.47 3.39
C VAL A 130 -18.51 8.12 2.54
N PRO A 131 -18.83 8.91 1.50
CA PRO A 131 -19.93 8.58 0.62
C PRO A 131 -19.54 7.41 -0.27
N THR A 132 -20.39 6.39 -0.28
CA THR A 132 -20.27 5.26 -1.19
C THR A 132 -21.08 5.43 -2.47
N SER A 133 -21.88 6.49 -2.56
CA SER A 133 -22.87 6.70 -3.63
C SER A 133 -22.49 7.82 -4.59
N THR A 134 -21.67 8.78 -4.13
CA THR A 134 -21.34 9.98 -4.91
C THR A 134 -20.07 9.76 -5.73
N ILE A 135 -20.19 9.62 -7.05
CA ILE A 135 -19.04 9.44 -7.97
C ILE A 135 -18.07 10.63 -7.94
N ARG A 136 -18.56 11.83 -7.56
CA ARG A 136 -17.77 13.07 -7.55
C ARG A 136 -16.75 13.15 -6.41
N GLU A 137 -16.88 12.34 -5.37
CA GLU A 137 -15.92 12.36 -4.28
C GLU A 137 -14.74 11.44 -4.56
N GLU A 138 -13.53 11.96 -4.34
CA GLU A 138 -12.29 11.20 -4.53
C GLU A 138 -12.09 10.24 -3.35
N VAL A 139 -12.64 9.04 -3.50
CA VAL A 139 -12.50 7.95 -2.54
C VAL A 139 -11.41 7.00 -3.00
N ASP A 140 -10.30 6.97 -2.27
CA ASP A 140 -9.24 5.99 -2.45
C ASP A 140 -9.63 4.67 -1.76
N PHE A 141 -9.51 3.55 -2.48
CA PHE A 141 -9.91 2.24 -2.01
C PHE A 141 -8.77 1.23 -2.16
N SER A 142 -8.56 0.44 -1.11
CA SER A 142 -7.61 -0.66 -1.15
C SER A 142 -8.12 -1.90 -0.42
N ARG A 143 -7.60 -3.05 -0.84
CA ARG A 143 -7.77 -4.33 -0.15
C ARG A 143 -6.41 -4.96 0.08
N TYR A 144 -6.21 -5.53 1.26
CA TYR A 144 -4.98 -6.24 1.60
C TYR A 144 -5.29 -7.50 2.42
N PRO A 145 -4.80 -8.67 2.02
CA PRO A 145 -4.95 -9.90 2.80
C PRO A 145 -3.90 -9.96 3.92
N ALA A 146 -4.35 -10.20 5.15
CA ALA A 146 -3.49 -10.46 6.30
C ALA A 146 -3.50 -11.96 6.60
N LEU A 147 -2.36 -12.63 6.45
CA LEU A 147 -2.18 -14.02 6.85
C LEU A 147 -1.85 -14.08 8.35
N THR A 148 -2.89 -14.28 9.16
CA THR A 148 -2.72 -14.47 10.61
C THR A 148 -2.51 -15.95 10.95
N ARG A 149 -2.07 -16.24 12.17
CA ARG A 149 -1.92 -17.63 12.66
C ARG A 149 -3.21 -18.45 12.53
N SER A 150 -4.37 -17.80 12.66
CA SER A 150 -5.68 -18.45 12.60
C SER A 150 -6.31 -18.44 11.20
N GLY A 151 -5.56 -18.03 10.16
CA GLY A 151 -6.02 -17.97 8.78
C GLY A 151 -6.02 -16.56 8.18
N TYR A 152 -6.71 -16.38 7.06
CA TYR A 152 -6.76 -15.11 6.35
C TYR A 152 -7.80 -14.14 6.93
N VAL A 153 -7.37 -12.89 7.12
CA VAL A 153 -8.23 -11.75 7.43
C VAL A 153 -8.09 -10.72 6.30
N GLY A 154 -9.18 -10.41 5.62
CA GLY A 154 -9.23 -9.36 4.61
C GLY A 154 -9.39 -7.99 5.26
N VAL A 155 -8.47 -7.08 4.97
CA VAL A 155 -8.54 -5.67 5.35
C VAL A 155 -8.99 -4.87 4.13
N LYS A 156 -10.09 -4.12 4.25
CA LYS A 156 -10.57 -3.18 3.22
C LYS A 156 -10.56 -1.79 3.81
N VAL A 157 -9.99 -0.83 3.09
CA VAL A 157 -9.88 0.57 3.54
C VAL A 157 -10.44 1.46 2.44
N TRP A 158 -11.26 2.43 2.85
CA TRP A 158 -11.72 3.54 2.02
C TRP A 158 -11.29 4.83 2.72
N ILE A 159 -10.66 5.74 1.98
CA ILE A 159 -10.26 7.06 2.47
C ILE A 159 -10.89 8.09 1.55
N CYS A 160 -11.68 8.98 2.10
CA CYS A 160 -12.15 10.16 1.39
C CYS A 160 -11.15 11.29 1.60
N LYS A 161 -10.54 11.75 0.50
CA LYS A 161 -9.63 12.88 0.52
C LYS A 161 -10.36 14.22 0.65
#